data_AF-A0A1Z9AW99-F1
#
_entry.id   AF-A0A1Z9AW99-F1
#
_cell.length_a   1.000
_cell.length_b   1.000
_cell.length_c   1.000
_cell.angle_alpha   90.00
_cell.angle_beta   90.00
_cell.angle_gamma   90.00
#
_symmetry.space_group_name_H-M   'P 1'
#
loop_
_entity.id
_entity.type
_entity.pdbx_description
1 polymer ?
#
loop_
_entity_poly.entity_id
_entity_poly.type
_entity_poly.pdbx_seq_one_letter_code
_entity_poly.pdbx_strand_id
1 'polypeptide(L)'
;MAGDRYKIQDESTLEDLVGKPLNFLIEKVAPKLNQPMKAFIEASSLAIVSTIDANGRVDVSPKGDSPGFVQVDEQGNLLIPERVGNRLVFGFRNILRNGETGLIFLAPHQRETLRIKGKATLHTDPDVLEAKSDFEIFRALADTYGVGSYFEKTPEEYIGTMLDVDTPQLCGVDVDRLKKEKVIFPWPTQEPYVGLRERVIPTVSGRAEIYKENLLGYGSELPFFKEPIEATPKNPLFERFPLVLLSSHSRYRIHSTFANLETIKKREPEPVVRIHAADARRRDIEDGSLVAIFNDRGRVKLRCKVDDAMREGCVLISEGHWVDQFAEGDPYGLTHDQFSPTTENYAHYDVLVEMAQS
;
A
#
# COMPACT_ATOMS: atom_id res chain seq x y z
N MET A 1 -63.23 26.60 11.90
CA MET A 1 -61.85 26.50 12.41
C MET A 1 -61.08 27.67 11.80
N ALA A 2 -60.85 28.73 12.56
CA ALA A 2 -60.00 29.83 12.10
C ALA A 2 -58.62 29.24 11.74
N GLY A 3 -58.10 29.56 10.55
CA GLY A 3 -56.76 29.14 10.15
C GLY A 3 -55.78 29.52 11.25
N ASP A 4 -54.98 28.55 11.68
CA ASP A 4 -54.09 28.67 12.83
C ASP A 4 -53.18 29.88 12.66
N ARG A 5 -53.46 30.97 13.40
CA ARG A 5 -52.84 32.30 13.23
C ARG A 5 -51.33 32.31 13.46
N TYR A 6 -50.77 31.20 13.96
CA TYR A 6 -49.36 31.01 14.23
C TYR A 6 -48.66 30.14 13.17
N LYS A 7 -49.39 29.68 12.15
CA LYS A 7 -48.82 28.84 11.09
C LYS A 7 -48.11 29.71 10.05
N ILE A 8 -46.81 29.46 9.86
CA ILE A 8 -46.02 29.98 8.74
C ILE A 8 -46.44 29.22 7.49
N GLN A 9 -46.80 29.92 6.41
CA GLN A 9 -47.38 29.32 5.19
C GLN A 9 -46.55 29.58 3.93
N ASP A 10 -45.54 30.44 4.01
CA ASP A 10 -44.69 30.83 2.89
C ASP A 10 -43.26 31.13 3.37
N GLU A 11 -42.32 31.10 2.42
CA GLU A 11 -40.90 31.29 2.67
C GLU A 11 -40.57 32.72 3.11
N SER A 12 -41.29 33.74 2.61
CA SER A 12 -41.03 35.14 2.97
C SER A 12 -41.30 35.38 4.44
N THR A 13 -42.44 34.89 4.95
CA THR A 13 -42.79 34.97 6.37
C THR A 13 -41.76 34.24 7.24
N LEU A 14 -41.21 33.11 6.75
CA LEU A 14 -40.13 32.40 7.45
C LEU A 14 -38.84 33.23 7.49
N GLU A 15 -38.42 33.79 6.36
CA GLU A 15 -37.21 34.62 6.28
C GLU A 15 -37.29 35.86 7.16
N ASP A 16 -38.45 36.52 7.21
CA ASP A 16 -38.67 37.70 8.05
C ASP A 16 -38.55 37.37 9.55
N LEU A 17 -38.99 36.17 9.96
CA LEU A 17 -38.92 35.71 11.35
C LEU A 17 -37.53 35.24 11.77
N VAL A 18 -36.81 34.53 10.88
CA VAL A 18 -35.55 33.87 11.20
C VAL A 18 -34.33 34.74 10.86
N GLY A 19 -34.50 35.72 9.96
CA GLY A 19 -33.44 36.58 9.46
C GLY A 19 -32.51 35.87 8.47
N LYS A 20 -31.54 36.61 7.94
CA LYS A 20 -30.57 36.08 6.96
C LYS A 20 -29.38 35.41 7.66
N PRO A 21 -28.89 34.27 7.13
CA PRO A 21 -27.72 33.60 7.69
C PRO A 21 -26.45 34.45 7.52
N LEU A 22 -25.48 34.28 8.42
CA LEU A 22 -24.15 34.88 8.30
C LEU A 22 -23.42 34.29 7.09
N ASN A 23 -22.73 35.12 6.31
CA ASN A 23 -22.09 34.72 5.03
C ASN A 23 -21.17 33.49 5.17
N PHE A 24 -20.36 33.41 6.23
CA PHE A 24 -19.47 32.27 6.44
C PHE A 24 -20.20 30.93 6.69
N LEU A 25 -21.49 30.94 7.08
CA LEU A 25 -22.30 29.73 7.20
C LEU A 25 -22.78 29.24 5.83
N ILE A 26 -23.01 30.16 4.90
CA ILE A 26 -23.37 29.84 3.50
C ILE A 26 -22.16 29.21 2.81
N GLU A 27 -20.96 29.77 3.03
CA GLU A 27 -19.71 29.26 2.45
C GLU A 27 -19.32 27.86 2.94
N LYS A 28 -19.88 27.38 4.06
CA LYS A 28 -19.68 26.00 4.54
C LYS A 28 -20.39 24.96 3.68
N VAL A 29 -21.35 25.35 2.84
CA VAL A 29 -22.05 24.46 1.91
C VAL A 29 -21.23 24.31 0.63
N ALA A 30 -20.41 23.25 0.59
CA ALA A 30 -19.56 22.97 -0.57
C ALA A 30 -20.31 22.12 -1.62
N PRO A 31 -20.10 22.38 -2.93
CA PRO A 31 -20.72 21.58 -4.00
C PRO A 31 -20.07 20.20 -4.18
N LYS A 32 -18.88 19.98 -3.61
CA LYS A 32 -18.12 18.73 -3.67
C LYS A 32 -17.42 18.47 -2.34
N LEU A 33 -17.10 17.21 -2.07
CA LEU A 33 -16.33 16.81 -0.90
C LEU A 33 -14.91 17.38 -0.96
N ASN A 34 -14.55 18.17 0.05
CA ASN A 34 -13.19 18.63 0.29
C ASN A 34 -12.42 17.66 1.18
N GLN A 35 -11.11 17.87 1.36
CA GLN A 35 -10.27 16.95 2.13
C GLN A 35 -10.71 16.78 3.59
N PRO A 36 -11.03 17.86 4.35
CA PRO A 36 -11.59 17.71 5.69
C PRO A 36 -12.87 16.86 5.74
N MET A 37 -13.75 16.99 4.75
CA MET A 37 -14.98 16.18 4.67
C MET A 37 -14.65 14.70 4.43
N LYS A 38 -13.71 14.39 3.53
CA LYS A 38 -13.28 13.01 3.28
C LYS A 38 -12.68 12.37 4.53
N ALA A 39 -11.79 13.08 5.22
CA ALA A 39 -11.21 12.62 6.49
C ALA A 39 -12.27 12.41 7.58
N PHE A 40 -13.31 13.25 7.62
CA PHE A 40 -14.43 13.08 8.55
C PHE A 40 -15.23 11.80 8.26
N ILE A 41 -15.48 11.50 6.98
CA ILE A 41 -16.17 10.27 6.55
C ILE A 41 -15.34 9.05 6.95
N GLU A 42 -14.04 9.07 6.68
CA GLU A 42 -13.11 8.00 7.03
C GLU A 42 -13.06 7.75 8.55
N ALA A 43 -13.10 8.80 9.36
CA ALA A 43 -13.14 8.68 10.83
C ALA A 43 -14.51 8.25 11.39
N SER A 44 -15.57 8.24 10.58
CA SER A 44 -16.94 7.96 11.05
C SER A 44 -17.20 6.46 11.15
N SER A 45 -17.65 6.00 12.31
CA SER A 45 -18.11 4.62 12.54
C SER A 45 -19.62 4.47 12.41
N LEU A 46 -20.34 5.57 12.17
CA LEU A 46 -21.79 5.60 12.04
C LEU A 46 -22.22 6.65 11.01
N ALA A 47 -23.10 6.25 10.11
CA ALA A 47 -23.84 7.10 9.19
C ALA A 47 -25.34 6.83 9.33
N ILE A 48 -26.14 7.89 9.29
CA ILE A 48 -27.60 7.76 9.21
C ILE A 48 -28.00 8.12 7.78
N VAL A 49 -28.69 7.21 7.12
CA VAL A 49 -29.12 7.33 5.72
C VAL A 49 -30.63 7.53 5.69
N SER A 50 -31.09 8.63 5.12
CA SER A 50 -32.49 8.90 4.84
C SER A 50 -32.82 8.67 3.38
N THR A 51 -34.02 8.16 3.13
CA THR A 51 -34.57 7.93 1.78
C THR A 51 -36.03 8.33 1.77
N ILE A 52 -36.61 8.57 0.59
CA ILE A 52 -37.99 9.04 0.46
C ILE A 52 -38.84 7.95 -0.23
N ASP A 53 -39.95 7.56 0.40
CA ASP A 53 -40.89 6.60 -0.15
C ASP A 53 -41.75 7.19 -1.29
N ALA A 54 -42.61 6.37 -1.89
CA ALA A 54 -43.46 6.81 -3.00
C ALA A 54 -44.52 7.85 -2.63
N ASN A 55 -44.82 8.02 -1.33
CA ASN A 55 -45.78 9.00 -0.82
C ASN A 55 -45.09 10.27 -0.30
N GLY A 56 -43.77 10.40 -0.48
CA GLY A 56 -42.99 11.51 0.05
C GLY A 56 -42.67 11.39 1.55
N ARG A 57 -42.86 10.22 2.17
CA ARG A 57 -42.50 9.97 3.57
C ARG A 57 -41.03 9.59 3.68
N VAL A 58 -40.40 9.98 4.78
CA VAL A 58 -38.97 9.75 5.00
C VAL A 58 -38.76 8.47 5.80
N ASP A 59 -37.97 7.55 5.25
CA ASP A 59 -37.40 6.41 5.96
C ASP A 59 -35.97 6.74 6.39
N VAL A 60 -35.59 6.31 7.59
CA VAL A 60 -34.26 6.56 8.17
C VAL A 60 -33.64 5.24 8.62
N SER A 61 -32.40 4.98 8.19
CA SER A 61 -31.66 3.75 8.49
C SER A 61 -30.27 4.08 9.04
N PRO A 62 -29.90 3.58 10.24
CA PRO A 62 -28.53 3.64 10.70
C PRO A 62 -27.66 2.60 9.97
N LYS A 63 -26.45 3.01 9.58
CA LYS A 63 -25.41 2.18 8.97
C LYS A 63 -24.13 2.39 9.77
N GLY A 64 -23.61 1.34 10.39
CA GLY A 64 -22.43 1.44 11.25
C GLY A 64 -21.52 0.24 11.08
N ASP A 65 -20.23 0.50 11.20
CA ASP A 65 -19.13 -0.46 11.13
C ASP A 65 -17.86 0.23 11.66
N SER A 66 -16.70 -0.43 11.56
CA SER A 66 -15.41 0.17 11.88
C SER A 66 -15.17 1.45 11.07
N PRO A 67 -14.47 2.46 11.63
CA PRO A 67 -14.07 3.65 10.86
C PRO A 67 -13.43 3.27 9.52
N GLY A 68 -13.82 3.99 8.45
CA GLY A 68 -13.38 3.72 7.08
C GLY A 68 -14.33 2.83 6.27
N PHE A 69 -15.46 2.40 6.83
CA PHE A 69 -16.40 1.52 6.12
C PHE A 69 -17.06 2.17 4.90
N VAL A 70 -17.23 3.49 4.91
CA VAL A 70 -17.65 4.24 3.72
C VAL A 70 -16.42 4.70 2.97
N GLN A 71 -16.23 4.20 1.76
CA GLN A 71 -15.13 4.60 0.90
C GLN A 71 -15.54 5.79 0.02
N VAL A 72 -14.57 6.63 -0.32
CA VAL A 72 -14.76 7.74 -1.26
C VAL A 72 -13.89 7.47 -2.48
N ASP A 73 -14.50 7.31 -3.65
CA ASP A 73 -13.76 7.06 -4.89
C ASP A 73 -13.06 8.33 -5.42
N GLU A 74 -12.31 8.19 -6.52
CA GLU A 74 -11.57 9.29 -7.14
C GLU A 74 -12.50 10.41 -7.65
N GLN A 75 -13.72 10.06 -8.06
CA GLN A 75 -14.73 10.98 -8.55
C GLN A 75 -15.50 11.68 -7.40
N GLY A 76 -15.33 11.22 -6.16
CA GLY A 76 -15.97 11.76 -4.97
C GLY A 76 -17.33 11.13 -4.63
N ASN A 77 -17.66 9.97 -5.21
CA ASN A 77 -18.83 9.20 -4.84
C ASN A 77 -18.57 8.44 -3.52
N LEU A 78 -19.64 8.17 -2.80
CA LEU A 78 -19.61 7.40 -1.56
C LEU A 78 -20.00 5.95 -1.84
N LEU A 79 -19.12 5.02 -1.49
CA LEU A 79 -19.38 3.59 -1.53
C LEU A 79 -19.72 3.13 -0.11
N ILE A 80 -20.99 2.79 0.11
CA ILE A 80 -21.49 2.37 1.43
C ILE A 80 -21.82 0.88 1.36
N PRO A 81 -21.09 0.02 2.09
CA PRO A 81 -21.35 -1.41 2.09
C PRO A 81 -22.66 -1.72 2.82
N GLU A 82 -23.43 -2.65 2.28
CA GLU A 82 -24.61 -3.19 2.97
C GLU A 82 -24.24 -4.44 3.77
N ARG A 83 -24.46 -4.38 5.08
CA ARG A 83 -24.34 -5.56 5.95
C ARG A 83 -25.66 -6.33 6.01
N VAL A 84 -25.57 -7.63 6.28
CA VAL A 84 -26.75 -8.51 6.37
C VAL A 84 -27.65 -8.05 7.53
N GLY A 85 -28.80 -7.47 7.20
CA GLY A 85 -29.80 -7.00 8.17
C GLY A 85 -31.07 -7.85 8.22
N ASN A 86 -32.18 -7.25 8.67
CA ASN A 86 -33.50 -7.87 8.83
C ASN A 86 -34.28 -8.09 7.50
N ARG A 87 -33.64 -7.84 6.35
CA ARG A 87 -34.19 -8.03 4.99
C ARG A 87 -35.45 -7.20 4.66
N LEU A 88 -35.81 -6.18 5.44
CA LEU A 88 -36.98 -5.34 5.16
C LEU A 88 -36.78 -4.40 3.95
N VAL A 89 -35.54 -4.00 3.66
CA VAL A 89 -35.09 -3.29 2.43
C VAL A 89 -35.92 -2.06 2.01
N PHE A 90 -36.58 -1.37 2.94
CA PHE A 90 -37.38 -0.18 2.64
C PHE A 90 -36.55 0.91 1.93
N GLY A 91 -35.40 1.27 2.50
CA GLY A 91 -34.52 2.26 1.90
C GLY A 91 -34.05 1.90 0.49
N PHE A 92 -33.80 0.61 0.21
CA PHE A 92 -33.38 0.16 -1.12
C PHE A 92 -34.50 0.28 -2.16
N ARG A 93 -35.73 -0.06 -1.76
CA ARG A 93 -36.91 0.16 -2.61
C ARG A 93 -37.12 1.64 -2.91
N ASN A 94 -36.84 2.52 -1.95
CA ASN A 94 -36.91 3.96 -2.14
C ASN A 94 -35.82 4.46 -3.12
N ILE A 95 -34.58 4.00 -2.93
CA ILE A 95 -33.45 4.30 -3.82
C ILE A 95 -33.75 3.88 -5.26
N LEU A 96 -34.30 2.68 -5.49
CA LEU A 96 -34.66 2.21 -6.84
C LEU A 96 -35.75 3.06 -7.51
N ARG A 97 -36.55 3.81 -6.74
CA ARG A 97 -37.69 4.58 -7.25
C ARG A 97 -37.31 6.02 -7.61
N ASN A 98 -36.64 6.72 -6.71
CA ASN A 98 -36.30 8.14 -6.91
C ASN A 98 -34.81 8.46 -6.70
N GLY A 99 -34.06 7.56 -6.04
CA GLY A 99 -32.64 7.74 -5.75
C GLY A 99 -32.32 8.86 -4.76
N GLU A 100 -33.29 9.62 -4.26
CA GLU A 100 -33.03 10.77 -3.40
C GLU A 100 -32.62 10.31 -1.99
N THR A 101 -31.48 10.80 -1.52
CA THR A 101 -30.95 10.44 -0.20
C THR A 101 -30.31 11.60 0.53
N GLY A 102 -30.45 11.59 1.86
CA GLY A 102 -29.68 12.41 2.78
C GLY A 102 -28.84 11.53 3.70
N LEU A 103 -27.64 11.98 4.01
CA LEU A 103 -26.74 11.30 4.93
C LEU A 103 -26.28 12.26 6.02
N ILE A 104 -26.12 11.73 7.22
CA ILE A 104 -25.38 12.40 8.29
C ILE A 104 -24.36 11.44 8.89
N PHE A 105 -23.10 11.87 8.89
CA PHE A 105 -21.96 11.12 9.43
C PHE A 105 -21.66 11.59 10.86
N LEU A 106 -21.30 10.63 11.70
CA LEU A 106 -20.94 10.85 13.10
C LEU A 106 -19.57 10.20 13.36
N ALA A 107 -18.61 11.03 13.77
CA ALA A 107 -17.27 10.60 14.15
C ALA A 107 -17.12 10.67 15.68
N PRO A 108 -16.62 9.62 16.35
CA PRO A 108 -16.35 9.64 17.79
C PRO A 108 -15.47 10.83 18.20
N HIS A 109 -15.78 11.42 19.35
CA HIS A 109 -15.05 12.56 19.93
C HIS A 109 -15.07 13.87 19.13
N GLN A 110 -15.80 13.93 18.01
CA GLN A 110 -16.07 15.17 17.29
C GLN A 110 -17.38 15.80 17.77
N ARG A 111 -17.43 17.13 17.84
CA ARG A 111 -18.66 17.87 18.20
C ARG A 111 -19.50 18.23 16.99
N GLU A 112 -18.91 18.13 15.80
CA GLU A 112 -19.49 18.42 14.51
C GLU A 112 -20.07 17.15 13.86
N THR A 113 -20.93 17.37 12.87
CA THR A 113 -21.46 16.31 11.99
C THR A 113 -21.41 16.77 10.55
N LEU A 114 -21.11 15.85 9.64
CA LEU A 114 -21.10 16.09 8.21
C LEU A 114 -22.42 15.63 7.60
N ARG A 115 -23.11 16.53 6.90
CA ARG A 115 -24.35 16.22 6.19
C ARG A 115 -24.10 16.24 4.69
N ILE A 116 -24.63 15.24 4.00
CA ILE A 116 -24.51 15.11 2.55
C ILE A 116 -25.92 14.87 1.99
N LYS A 117 -26.24 15.50 0.88
CA LYS A 117 -27.47 15.25 0.13
C LYS A 117 -27.07 14.88 -1.29
N GLY A 118 -27.76 13.93 -1.89
CA GLY A 118 -27.45 13.53 -3.25
C GLY A 118 -28.34 12.39 -3.73
N LYS A 119 -27.89 11.76 -4.81
CA LYS A 119 -28.54 10.60 -5.39
C LYS A 119 -27.77 9.33 -5.08
N ALA A 120 -28.50 8.29 -4.69
CA ALA A 120 -27.99 6.96 -4.48
C ALA A 120 -28.43 6.03 -5.60
N THR A 121 -27.60 5.04 -5.87
CA THR A 121 -27.89 3.90 -6.74
C THR A 121 -27.43 2.63 -6.02
N LEU A 122 -28.03 1.49 -6.36
CA LEU A 122 -27.64 0.19 -5.81
C LEU A 122 -26.77 -0.52 -6.84
N HIS A 123 -25.64 -1.05 -6.39
CA HIS A 123 -24.69 -1.78 -7.23
C HIS A 123 -24.45 -3.17 -6.65
N THR A 124 -24.28 -4.14 -7.53
CA THR A 124 -23.79 -5.49 -7.22
C THR A 124 -22.47 -5.74 -7.92
N ASP A 125 -21.67 -4.69 -8.11
CA ASP A 125 -20.41 -4.76 -8.84
C ASP A 125 -19.46 -5.75 -8.12
N PRO A 126 -19.15 -6.90 -8.74
CA PRO A 126 -18.33 -7.92 -8.11
C PRO A 126 -16.92 -7.39 -7.80
N ASP A 127 -16.35 -6.51 -8.63
CA ASP A 127 -15.00 -6.00 -8.41
C ASP A 127 -14.92 -5.13 -7.14
N VAL A 128 -16.04 -4.49 -6.78
CA VAL A 128 -16.19 -3.69 -5.55
C VAL A 128 -16.54 -4.56 -4.33
N LEU A 129 -17.16 -5.74 -4.54
CA LEU A 129 -17.76 -6.56 -3.50
C LEU A 129 -17.05 -7.89 -3.22
N GLU A 130 -16.15 -8.36 -4.08
CA GLU A 130 -15.55 -9.71 -4.02
C GLU A 130 -14.15 -9.76 -3.39
N ALA A 131 -13.58 -8.63 -2.97
CA ALA A 131 -12.31 -8.63 -2.27
C ALA A 131 -12.42 -9.44 -0.97
N LYS A 132 -11.60 -10.48 -0.85
CA LYS A 132 -11.52 -11.39 0.31
C LYS A 132 -10.12 -11.35 0.89
N SER A 133 -10.00 -11.68 2.16
CA SER A 133 -8.69 -11.94 2.75
C SER A 133 -8.05 -13.16 2.08
N ASP A 134 -6.72 -13.21 2.01
CA ASP A 134 -5.99 -14.40 1.53
C ASP A 134 -6.44 -15.67 2.26
N PHE A 135 -6.71 -15.55 3.56
CA PHE A 135 -7.25 -16.64 4.38
C PHE A 135 -8.57 -17.20 3.82
N GLU A 136 -9.54 -16.33 3.50
CA GLU A 136 -10.83 -16.75 2.94
C GLU A 136 -10.68 -17.32 1.51
N ILE A 137 -9.76 -16.78 0.72
CA ILE A 137 -9.44 -17.30 -0.61
C ILE A 137 -8.89 -18.72 -0.49
N PHE A 138 -7.86 -18.93 0.33
CA PHE A 138 -7.23 -20.24 0.51
C PHE A 138 -8.16 -21.24 1.18
N ARG A 139 -8.99 -20.81 2.12
CA ARG A 139 -10.03 -21.67 2.71
C ARG A 139 -11.03 -22.15 1.66
N ALA A 140 -11.55 -21.25 0.83
CA ALA A 140 -12.49 -21.63 -0.23
C ALA A 140 -11.87 -22.59 -1.27
N LEU A 141 -10.59 -22.38 -1.60
CA LEU A 141 -9.83 -23.32 -2.44
C LEU A 141 -9.66 -24.68 -1.74
N ALA A 142 -9.27 -24.69 -0.46
CA ALA A 142 -9.08 -25.91 0.31
C ALA A 142 -10.37 -26.75 0.40
N ASP A 143 -11.51 -26.11 0.63
CA ASP A 143 -12.83 -26.77 0.60
C ASP A 143 -13.11 -27.41 -0.77
N THR A 144 -12.78 -26.71 -1.86
CA THR A 144 -12.95 -27.21 -3.25
C THR A 144 -12.09 -28.46 -3.51
N TYR A 145 -10.87 -28.49 -2.99
CA TYR A 145 -9.95 -29.63 -3.12
C TYR A 145 -10.17 -30.74 -2.07
N GLY A 146 -11.17 -30.61 -1.19
CA GLY A 146 -11.46 -31.60 -0.15
C GLY A 146 -10.44 -31.62 1.01
N VAL A 147 -9.66 -30.54 1.16
CA VAL A 147 -8.65 -30.36 2.22
C VAL A 147 -8.99 -29.19 3.16
N GLY A 148 -10.28 -28.81 3.20
CA GLY A 148 -10.79 -27.73 4.05
C GLY A 148 -10.53 -27.90 5.55
N SER A 149 -10.24 -29.13 5.99
CA SER A 149 -9.89 -29.43 7.39
C SER A 149 -8.64 -28.70 7.89
N TYR A 150 -7.76 -28.23 6.99
CA TYR A 150 -6.63 -27.39 7.36
C TYR A 150 -7.02 -25.95 7.76
N PHE A 151 -8.27 -25.54 7.49
CA PHE A 151 -8.80 -24.18 7.68
C PHE A 151 -10.03 -24.14 8.61
N GLU A 152 -10.10 -25.05 9.59
CA GLU A 152 -11.25 -25.19 10.49
C GLU A 152 -11.39 -24.07 11.52
N LYS A 153 -10.27 -23.41 11.87
CA LYS A 153 -10.24 -22.33 12.85
C LYS A 153 -10.53 -20.97 12.21
N THR A 154 -11.02 -20.04 13.00
CA THR A 154 -11.06 -18.62 12.65
C THR A 154 -9.64 -18.03 12.61
N PRO A 155 -9.40 -16.91 11.88
CA PRO A 155 -8.10 -16.23 11.91
C PRO A 155 -7.61 -15.91 13.32
N GLU A 156 -8.52 -15.53 14.22
CA GLU A 156 -8.19 -15.23 15.61
C GLU A 156 -7.70 -16.46 16.39
N GLU A 157 -8.34 -17.61 16.21
CA GLU A 157 -7.91 -18.86 16.83
C GLU A 157 -6.56 -19.35 16.27
N TYR A 158 -6.27 -19.08 14.99
CA TYR A 158 -4.93 -19.29 14.44
C TYR A 158 -3.89 -18.38 15.07
N ILE A 159 -4.19 -17.09 15.25
CA ILE A 159 -3.30 -16.16 15.97
C ILE A 159 -3.07 -16.66 17.40
N GLY A 160 -4.11 -17.12 18.10
CA GLY A 160 -3.97 -17.73 19.42
C GLY A 160 -3.03 -18.92 19.41
N THR A 161 -3.13 -19.80 18.40
CA THR A 161 -2.22 -20.94 18.24
C THR A 161 -0.77 -20.49 17.97
N MET A 162 -0.55 -19.39 17.24
CA MET A 162 0.79 -18.83 17.00
C MET A 162 1.40 -18.19 18.25
N LEU A 163 0.56 -17.64 19.13
CA LEU A 163 0.99 -17.04 20.40
C LEU A 163 1.23 -18.10 21.49
N ASP A 164 0.57 -19.25 21.40
CA ASP A 164 0.73 -20.41 22.29
C ASP A 164 2.00 -21.20 21.97
N VAL A 165 3.15 -20.53 22.08
CA VAL A 165 4.47 -21.12 21.93
C VAL A 165 5.29 -20.92 23.19
N ASP A 166 5.96 -21.98 23.65
CA ASP A 166 6.81 -21.95 24.82
C ASP A 166 8.15 -21.28 24.49
N THR A 167 8.10 -19.95 24.42
CA THR A 167 9.28 -19.12 24.16
C THR A 167 9.29 -17.95 25.15
N PRO A 168 10.44 -17.64 25.77
CA PRO A 168 10.54 -16.54 26.74
C PRO A 168 10.04 -15.18 26.22
N GLN A 169 10.10 -14.97 24.90
CA GLN A 169 9.67 -13.74 24.23
C GLN A 169 8.14 -13.56 24.22
N LEU A 170 7.38 -14.64 24.16
CA LEU A 170 5.91 -14.58 24.12
C LEU A 170 5.27 -14.99 25.45
N CYS A 171 6.08 -15.15 26.51
CA CYS A 171 5.59 -15.45 27.84
C CYS A 171 4.57 -14.41 28.31
N GLY A 172 3.33 -14.86 28.56
CA GLY A 172 2.23 -13.98 28.98
C GLY A 172 1.68 -13.08 27.87
N VAL A 173 1.92 -13.41 26.60
CA VAL A 173 1.27 -12.78 25.45
C VAL A 173 0.15 -13.68 24.96
N ASP A 174 -1.09 -13.23 25.13
CA ASP A 174 -2.28 -13.88 24.59
C ASP A 174 -3.08 -12.93 23.68
N VAL A 175 -4.10 -13.46 23.02
CA VAL A 175 -4.95 -12.70 22.09
C VAL A 175 -5.65 -11.54 22.78
N ASP A 176 -6.14 -11.73 24.00
CA ASP A 176 -6.89 -10.72 24.75
C ASP A 176 -5.99 -9.54 25.15
N ARG A 177 -4.79 -9.84 25.63
CA ARG A 177 -3.77 -8.86 25.95
C ARG A 177 -3.33 -8.11 24.69
N LEU A 178 -3.07 -8.82 23.59
CA LEU A 178 -2.70 -8.19 22.32
C LEU A 178 -3.81 -7.26 21.82
N LYS A 179 -5.07 -7.66 21.92
CA LYS A 179 -6.23 -6.82 21.58
C LYS A 179 -6.33 -5.58 22.46
N LYS A 180 -5.99 -5.68 23.75
CA LYS A 180 -6.04 -4.56 24.70
C LYS A 180 -4.87 -3.59 24.52
N GLU A 181 -3.65 -4.09 24.45
CA GLU A 181 -2.41 -3.29 24.41
C GLU A 181 -2.06 -2.82 22.98
N LYS A 182 -2.60 -3.47 21.94
CA LYS A 182 -2.39 -3.23 20.50
C LYS A 182 -0.97 -3.50 20.01
N VAL A 183 0.04 -3.18 20.81
CA VAL A 183 1.45 -3.46 20.56
C VAL A 183 2.04 -3.99 21.86
N ILE A 184 2.63 -5.17 21.80
CA ILE A 184 3.33 -5.76 22.94
C ILE A 184 4.80 -5.86 22.57
N PHE A 185 5.66 -5.32 23.42
CA PHE A 185 7.10 -5.54 23.29
C PHE A 185 7.43 -6.89 23.92
N PRO A 186 7.85 -7.90 23.16
CA PRO A 186 8.04 -9.27 23.65
C PRO A 186 9.35 -9.43 24.46
N TRP A 187 10.08 -8.34 24.73
CA TRP A 187 11.33 -8.38 25.48
C TRP A 187 11.09 -8.00 26.94
N PRO A 188 11.10 -8.96 27.89
CA PRO A 188 10.86 -8.67 29.30
C PRO A 188 12.04 -7.94 29.97
N THR A 189 13.21 -7.89 29.34
CA THR A 189 14.43 -7.31 29.92
C THR A 189 14.66 -5.89 29.44
N GLN A 190 14.95 -4.96 30.37
CA GLN A 190 15.48 -3.64 30.04
C GLN A 190 16.95 -3.66 29.61
N GLU A 191 17.63 -4.80 29.75
CA GLU A 191 18.99 -4.96 29.25
C GLU A 191 19.01 -5.01 27.71
N PRO A 192 19.95 -4.33 27.06
CA PRO A 192 20.12 -4.43 25.62
C PRO A 192 20.46 -5.87 25.23
N TYR A 193 19.90 -6.35 24.13
CA TYR A 193 20.27 -7.63 23.57
C TYR A 193 21.75 -7.63 23.17
N VAL A 194 22.51 -8.55 23.75
CA VAL A 194 23.91 -8.81 23.38
C VAL A 194 23.97 -10.23 22.81
N GLY A 195 24.03 -10.33 21.48
CA GLY A 195 24.21 -11.62 20.81
C GLY A 195 25.50 -12.31 21.29
N LEU A 196 25.43 -13.63 21.50
CA LEU A 196 26.58 -14.45 21.90
C LEU A 196 27.26 -13.98 23.22
N ARG A 197 26.48 -13.47 24.19
CA ARG A 197 26.99 -12.97 25.49
C ARG A 197 27.90 -13.96 26.21
N GLU A 198 27.61 -15.25 26.10
CA GLU A 198 28.36 -16.35 26.71
C GLU A 198 29.58 -16.78 25.88
N ARG A 199 29.85 -16.11 24.75
CA ARG A 199 30.93 -16.40 23.79
C ARG A 199 30.88 -17.80 23.17
N VAL A 200 29.72 -18.45 23.21
CA VAL A 200 29.48 -19.73 22.55
C VAL A 200 28.92 -19.45 21.16
N ILE A 201 29.69 -19.78 20.12
CA ILE A 201 29.24 -19.69 18.73
C ILE A 201 28.68 -21.06 18.32
N PRO A 202 27.49 -21.14 17.70
CA PRO A 202 26.87 -22.41 17.29
C PRO A 202 27.54 -23.00 16.04
N THR A 203 28.84 -23.23 16.11
CA THR A 203 29.67 -23.88 15.09
C THR A 203 30.23 -25.18 15.66
N VAL A 204 30.73 -26.06 14.78
CA VAL A 204 31.29 -27.35 15.19
C VAL A 204 32.47 -27.17 16.14
N SER A 205 33.31 -26.16 15.90
CA SER A 205 34.46 -25.83 16.76
C SER A 205 34.11 -25.00 18.01
N GLY A 206 32.89 -24.48 18.12
CA GLY A 206 32.51 -23.50 19.15
C GLY A 206 33.16 -22.12 18.98
N ARG A 207 33.79 -21.86 17.82
CA ARG A 207 34.53 -20.62 17.51
C ARG A 207 34.03 -19.98 16.21
N ALA A 208 34.45 -18.75 15.95
CA ALA A 208 34.28 -18.14 14.63
C ALA A 208 35.17 -18.88 13.63
N GLU A 209 34.54 -19.63 12.73
CA GLU A 209 35.24 -20.46 11.74
C GLU A 209 35.57 -19.62 10.50
N ILE A 210 36.84 -19.22 10.39
CA ILE A 210 37.38 -18.54 9.20
C ILE A 210 37.57 -19.54 8.05
N TYR A 211 37.93 -20.78 8.37
CA TYR A 211 38.09 -21.87 7.42
C TYR A 211 36.86 -22.78 7.41
N LYS A 212 36.37 -23.17 6.23
CA LYS A 212 35.23 -24.08 6.04
C LYS A 212 35.58 -25.21 5.07
N GLU A 213 35.89 -26.39 5.62
CA GLU A 213 36.24 -27.60 4.85
C GLU A 213 35.17 -27.99 3.82
N ASN A 214 33.89 -27.85 4.16
CA ASN A 214 32.78 -28.17 3.26
C ASN A 214 32.67 -27.24 2.03
N LEU A 215 33.47 -26.17 1.98
CA LEU A 215 33.56 -25.24 0.84
C LEU A 215 34.81 -25.46 -0.03
N LEU A 216 35.67 -26.43 0.30
CA LEU A 216 36.93 -26.70 -0.43
C LEU A 216 36.68 -27.03 -1.92
N GLY A 217 35.63 -27.79 -2.24
CA GLY A 217 35.26 -28.12 -3.62
C GLY A 217 34.78 -26.92 -4.45
N TYR A 218 34.43 -25.81 -3.80
CA TYR A 218 34.00 -24.56 -4.44
C TYR A 218 35.10 -23.49 -4.48
N GLY A 219 36.28 -23.79 -3.94
CA GLY A 219 37.35 -22.81 -3.75
C GLY A 219 36.89 -21.61 -2.92
N SER A 220 36.08 -21.84 -1.89
CA SER A 220 35.52 -20.80 -1.01
C SER A 220 35.76 -21.11 0.48
N GLU A 221 36.76 -21.94 0.76
CA GLU A 221 37.10 -22.43 2.11
C GLU A 221 37.68 -21.35 3.03
N LEU A 222 38.18 -20.24 2.46
CA LEU A 222 38.65 -19.06 3.19
C LEU A 222 38.04 -17.80 2.59
N PRO A 223 37.95 -16.69 3.35
CA PRO A 223 37.68 -15.38 2.79
C PRO A 223 38.85 -14.91 1.92
N PHE A 224 38.59 -14.64 0.65
CA PHE A 224 39.53 -13.99 -0.25
C PHE A 224 38.76 -13.19 -1.31
N PHE A 225 39.48 -12.37 -2.07
CA PHE A 225 38.89 -11.60 -3.16
C PHE A 225 38.61 -12.50 -4.37
N LYS A 226 37.34 -12.56 -4.78
CA LYS A 226 36.92 -13.15 -6.04
C LYS A 226 36.42 -12.05 -6.96
N GLU A 227 36.85 -12.08 -8.21
CA GLU A 227 36.31 -11.18 -9.23
C GLU A 227 34.79 -11.41 -9.37
N PRO A 228 34.00 -10.35 -9.61
CA PRO A 228 32.62 -10.49 -10.07
C PRO A 228 32.55 -11.36 -11.32
N ILE A 229 31.40 -11.99 -11.53
CA ILE A 229 31.13 -12.83 -12.69
C ILE A 229 31.06 -11.95 -13.95
N GLU A 230 30.37 -10.81 -13.88
CA GLU A 230 30.09 -9.96 -15.03
C GLU A 230 30.73 -8.58 -14.92
N ALA A 231 30.45 -7.85 -13.84
CA ALA A 231 30.83 -6.47 -13.56
C ALA A 231 32.32 -6.29 -13.18
N THR A 232 33.21 -6.82 -14.02
CA THR A 232 34.65 -6.66 -13.91
C THR A 232 35.25 -6.21 -15.25
N PRO A 233 36.25 -5.29 -15.25
CA PRO A 233 36.95 -4.88 -16.48
C PRO A 233 37.67 -6.03 -17.22
N LYS A 234 37.86 -7.18 -16.56
CA LYS A 234 38.41 -8.40 -17.18
C LYS A 234 37.40 -9.14 -18.05
N ASN A 235 36.11 -8.86 -17.89
CA ASN A 235 35.07 -9.47 -18.69
C ASN A 235 35.05 -8.83 -20.09
N PRO A 236 35.11 -9.60 -21.19
CA PRO A 236 35.05 -9.04 -22.55
C PRO A 236 33.80 -8.18 -22.82
N LEU A 237 32.69 -8.42 -22.11
CA LEU A 237 31.49 -7.59 -22.23
C LEU A 237 31.73 -6.14 -21.79
N PHE A 238 32.72 -5.87 -20.94
CA PHE A 238 33.03 -4.54 -20.44
C PHE A 238 33.41 -3.56 -21.56
N GLU A 239 33.98 -4.05 -22.66
CA GLU A 239 34.29 -3.21 -23.83
C GLU A 239 33.03 -2.68 -24.53
N ARG A 240 31.92 -3.44 -24.45
CA ARG A 240 30.64 -3.11 -25.07
C ARG A 240 29.66 -2.44 -24.10
N PHE A 241 29.76 -2.80 -22.82
CA PHE A 241 28.86 -2.42 -21.74
C PHE A 241 29.68 -1.99 -20.51
N PRO A 242 30.26 -0.77 -20.52
CA PRO A 242 31.25 -0.35 -19.53
C PRO A 242 30.62 0.17 -18.22
N LEU A 243 29.29 0.21 -18.10
CA LEU A 243 28.59 0.70 -16.91
C LEU A 243 28.10 -0.47 -16.04
N VAL A 244 28.31 -0.38 -14.73
CA VAL A 244 27.76 -1.32 -13.75
C VAL A 244 26.38 -0.86 -13.31
N LEU A 245 25.37 -1.71 -13.49
CA LEU A 245 24.01 -1.45 -13.01
C LEU A 245 23.87 -1.82 -11.54
N LEU A 246 23.48 -0.84 -10.74
CA LEU A 246 23.12 -0.98 -9.35
C LEU A 246 21.60 -0.82 -9.20
N SER A 247 21.03 -1.43 -8.17
CA SER A 247 19.65 -1.16 -7.75
C SER A 247 19.56 -0.87 -6.26
N SER A 248 18.72 0.09 -5.88
CA SER A 248 18.51 0.44 -4.47
C SER A 248 17.04 0.33 -4.12
N HIS A 249 16.73 0.03 -2.87
CA HIS A 249 15.38 0.20 -2.36
C HIS A 249 14.94 1.67 -2.50
N SER A 250 13.70 1.89 -2.97
CA SER A 250 13.11 3.22 -2.94
C SER A 250 13.00 3.70 -1.49
N ARG A 251 13.17 5.02 -1.29
CA ARG A 251 12.97 5.65 0.01
C ARG A 251 11.49 5.75 0.40
N TYR A 252 10.59 5.73 -0.58
CA TYR A 252 9.18 6.03 -0.39
C TYR A 252 8.25 4.84 -0.61
N ARG A 253 8.78 3.71 -1.07
CA ARG A 253 8.05 2.46 -1.28
C ARG A 253 8.63 1.35 -0.43
N ILE A 254 7.85 0.29 -0.27
CA ILE A 254 8.33 -0.99 0.26
C ILE A 254 8.26 -1.95 -0.91
N HIS A 255 9.40 -2.19 -1.57
CA HIS A 255 9.41 -2.86 -2.88
C HIS A 255 8.41 -2.21 -3.84
N SER A 256 7.60 -3.00 -4.55
CA SER A 256 6.54 -2.53 -5.45
C SER A 256 5.25 -2.11 -4.72
N THR A 257 5.16 -2.30 -3.40
CA THR A 257 4.02 -1.85 -2.62
C THR A 257 3.98 -0.32 -2.58
N PHE A 258 2.77 0.24 -2.71
CA PHE A 258 2.50 1.67 -2.78
C PHE A 258 2.89 2.36 -4.10
N ALA A 259 3.38 1.63 -5.12
CA ALA A 259 3.67 2.16 -6.46
C ALA A 259 2.52 2.97 -7.07
N ASN A 260 1.29 2.56 -6.76
CA ASN A 260 0.04 3.17 -7.23
C ASN A 260 -0.43 4.38 -6.41
N LEU A 261 0.07 4.61 -5.19
CA LEU A 261 -0.42 5.69 -4.32
C LEU A 261 -0.03 7.07 -4.87
N GLU A 262 -1.04 7.92 -5.07
CA GLU A 262 -0.87 9.29 -5.59
C GLU A 262 0.05 10.17 -4.73
N THR A 263 0.03 9.98 -3.41
CA THR A 263 0.94 10.69 -2.49
C THR A 263 2.40 10.34 -2.72
N ILE A 264 2.69 9.09 -3.12
CA ILE A 264 4.04 8.65 -3.43
C ILE A 264 4.42 9.03 -4.86
N LYS A 265 3.51 8.91 -5.84
CA LYS A 265 3.74 9.40 -7.21
C LYS A 265 4.07 10.91 -7.24
N LYS A 266 3.52 11.71 -6.32
CA LYS A 266 3.93 13.13 -6.22
C LYS A 266 5.39 13.33 -5.77
N ARG A 267 5.99 12.37 -5.09
CA ARG A 267 7.38 12.42 -4.59
C ARG A 267 8.36 11.75 -5.55
N GLU A 268 7.98 10.60 -6.10
CA GLU A 268 8.69 9.84 -7.14
C GLU A 268 7.72 9.57 -8.31
N PRO A 269 7.57 10.56 -9.23
CA PRO A 269 6.53 10.50 -10.27
C PRO A 269 6.81 9.52 -11.39
N GLU A 270 8.08 9.27 -11.68
CA GLU A 270 8.51 8.40 -12.77
C GLU A 270 9.81 7.67 -12.40
N PRO A 271 10.07 6.49 -12.98
CA PRO A 271 11.34 5.82 -12.84
C PRO A 271 12.46 6.65 -13.45
N VAL A 272 13.61 6.68 -12.77
CA VAL A 272 14.81 7.36 -13.25
C VAL A 272 16.02 6.45 -13.16
N VAL A 273 16.95 6.62 -14.08
CA VAL A 273 18.32 6.11 -13.95
C VAL A 273 19.23 7.24 -13.50
N ARG A 274 19.98 7.02 -12.43
CA ARG A 274 20.98 7.97 -11.95
C ARG A 274 22.35 7.65 -12.52
N ILE A 275 23.09 8.67 -12.91
CA ILE A 275 24.44 8.55 -13.46
C ILE A 275 25.32 9.72 -13.02
N HIS A 276 26.63 9.49 -12.90
CA HIS A 276 27.59 10.56 -12.65
C HIS A 276 27.71 11.51 -13.85
N ALA A 277 27.95 12.81 -13.61
CA ALA A 277 27.97 13.82 -14.66
C ALA A 277 29.08 13.59 -15.72
N ALA A 278 30.21 13.00 -15.33
CA ALA A 278 31.27 12.67 -16.28
C ALA A 278 30.83 11.61 -17.31
N ASP A 279 30.13 10.57 -16.86
CA ASP A 279 29.66 9.51 -17.75
C ASP A 279 28.49 9.94 -18.63
N ALA A 280 27.62 10.82 -18.11
CA ALA A 280 26.59 11.47 -18.90
C ALA A 280 27.20 12.32 -20.03
N ARG A 281 28.19 13.16 -19.71
CA ARG A 281 28.91 13.98 -20.70
C ARG A 281 29.63 13.15 -21.77
N ARG A 282 30.26 12.03 -21.39
CA ARG A 282 30.90 11.10 -22.35
C ARG A 282 29.94 10.50 -23.37
N ARG A 283 28.63 10.55 -23.08
CA ARG A 283 27.54 9.97 -23.89
C ARG A 283 26.64 11.04 -24.50
N ASP A 284 26.98 12.32 -24.37
CA ASP A 284 26.16 13.46 -24.79
C ASP A 284 24.73 13.44 -24.19
N ILE A 285 24.61 12.98 -22.93
CA ILE A 285 23.33 12.89 -22.22
C ILE A 285 23.19 14.04 -21.23
N GLU A 286 22.07 14.77 -21.33
CA GLU A 286 21.71 15.85 -20.41
C GLU A 286 20.78 15.36 -19.28
N ASP A 287 20.75 16.08 -18.15
CA ASP A 287 19.81 15.81 -17.06
C ASP A 287 18.36 15.88 -17.55
N GLY A 288 17.55 14.88 -17.22
CA GLY A 288 16.15 14.79 -17.65
C GLY A 288 15.94 14.21 -19.04
N SER A 289 16.99 13.87 -19.79
CA SER A 289 16.87 13.21 -21.09
C SER A 289 16.19 11.85 -20.97
N LEU A 290 15.39 11.48 -21.96
CA LEU A 290 14.94 10.10 -22.09
C LEU A 290 16.09 9.26 -22.64
N VAL A 291 16.46 8.21 -21.91
CA VAL A 291 17.60 7.35 -22.26
C VAL A 291 17.16 5.90 -22.30
N ALA A 292 17.93 5.09 -23.02
CA ALA A 292 17.82 3.64 -22.97
C ALA A 292 19.02 3.06 -22.24
N ILE A 293 18.75 2.23 -21.23
CA ILE A 293 19.72 1.33 -20.60
C ILE A 293 19.54 -0.04 -21.25
N PHE A 294 20.62 -0.67 -21.70
CA PHE A 294 20.54 -1.94 -22.41
C PHE A 294 21.79 -2.80 -22.27
N ASN A 295 21.63 -4.08 -22.53
CA ASN A 295 22.69 -5.05 -22.81
C ASN A 295 22.16 -6.12 -23.78
N ASP A 296 22.85 -7.24 -23.93
CA ASP A 296 22.43 -8.33 -24.83
C ASP A 296 21.10 -9.00 -24.42
N ARG A 297 20.69 -8.88 -23.15
CA ARG A 297 19.49 -9.54 -22.60
C ARG A 297 18.24 -8.68 -22.74
N GLY A 298 18.38 -7.37 -22.57
CA GLY A 298 17.22 -6.48 -22.46
C GLY A 298 17.53 -5.01 -22.68
N ARG A 299 16.45 -4.23 -22.71
CA ARG A 299 16.46 -2.77 -22.85
C ARG A 299 15.32 -2.18 -22.04
N VAL A 300 15.57 -1.06 -21.38
CA VAL A 300 14.57 -0.25 -20.69
C VAL A 300 14.77 1.22 -21.02
N LYS A 301 13.68 1.96 -21.23
CA LYS A 301 13.68 3.42 -21.41
C LYS A 301 13.11 4.11 -20.18
N LEU A 302 13.84 5.10 -19.68
CA LEU A 302 13.50 5.88 -18.50
C LEU A 302 14.25 7.21 -18.50
N ARG A 303 13.87 8.13 -17.61
CA ARG A 303 14.55 9.43 -17.53
C ARG A 303 15.93 9.32 -16.89
N CYS A 304 16.90 10.02 -17.44
CA CYS A 304 18.20 10.21 -16.84
C CYS A 304 18.14 11.28 -15.74
N LYS A 305 18.77 11.00 -14.60
CA LYS A 305 19.05 11.95 -13.54
C LYS A 305 20.57 12.04 -13.33
N VAL A 306 21.15 13.18 -13.66
CA VAL A 306 22.57 13.42 -13.40
C VAL A 306 22.77 13.69 -11.90
N ASP A 307 23.70 12.97 -11.28
CA ASP A 307 23.96 12.98 -9.85
C ASP A 307 25.47 12.84 -9.58
N ASP A 308 26.13 13.91 -9.15
CA ASP A 308 27.58 13.92 -8.86
C ASP A 308 27.97 13.04 -7.66
N ALA A 309 27.00 12.58 -6.85
CA ALA A 309 27.27 11.62 -5.78
C ALA A 309 27.43 10.18 -6.29
N MET A 310 27.05 9.90 -7.55
CA MET A 310 27.26 8.60 -8.16
C MET A 310 28.74 8.35 -8.44
N ARG A 311 29.16 7.09 -8.31
CA ARG A 311 30.49 6.66 -8.75
C ARG A 311 30.55 6.66 -10.29
N GLU A 312 31.66 7.15 -10.86
CA GLU A 312 31.92 6.98 -12.30
C GLU A 312 31.94 5.50 -12.69
N GLY A 313 31.36 5.18 -13.84
CA GLY A 313 31.19 3.81 -14.34
C GLY A 313 30.01 3.06 -13.73
N CYS A 314 29.18 3.70 -12.90
CA CYS A 314 27.98 3.10 -12.31
C CYS A 314 26.71 3.84 -12.75
N VAL A 315 25.63 3.09 -12.92
CA VAL A 315 24.27 3.61 -13.04
C VAL A 315 23.37 2.98 -11.98
N LEU A 316 22.36 3.71 -11.51
CA LEU A 316 21.47 3.25 -10.45
C LEU A 316 20.01 3.41 -10.86
N ILE A 317 19.24 2.32 -10.77
CA ILE A 317 17.78 2.32 -10.92
C ILE A 317 17.19 1.83 -9.60
N SER A 318 16.37 2.65 -8.94
CA SER A 318 15.69 2.19 -7.71
C SER A 318 14.64 1.13 -8.04
N GLU A 319 14.57 0.06 -7.24
CA GLU A 319 13.47 -0.90 -7.31
C GLU A 319 12.15 -0.28 -6.82
N GLY A 320 11.04 -0.95 -7.15
CA GLY A 320 9.72 -0.64 -6.62
C GLY A 320 8.76 0.10 -7.57
N HIS A 321 9.25 0.56 -8.72
CA HIS A 321 8.35 0.95 -9.81
C HIS A 321 7.74 -0.27 -10.50
N TRP A 322 6.49 -0.16 -10.93
CA TRP A 322 5.84 -1.18 -11.77
C TRP A 322 6.32 -1.05 -13.22
N VAL A 323 6.29 -2.16 -13.96
CA VAL A 323 6.79 -2.22 -15.36
C VAL A 323 6.06 -1.21 -16.26
N ASP A 324 4.76 -1.00 -16.05
CA ASP A 324 3.94 -0.04 -16.78
C ASP A 324 4.28 1.44 -16.50
N GLN A 325 5.11 1.72 -15.49
CA GLN A 325 5.58 3.06 -15.16
C GLN A 325 6.87 3.45 -15.90
N PHE A 326 7.57 2.48 -16.50
CA PHE A 326 8.72 2.76 -17.36
C PHE A 326 8.24 3.23 -18.74
N ALA A 327 9.03 4.06 -19.41
CA ALA A 327 8.62 4.58 -20.72
C ALA A 327 8.55 3.45 -21.77
N GLU A 328 9.43 2.45 -21.64
CA GLU A 328 9.43 1.23 -22.45
C GLU A 328 10.29 0.16 -21.77
N GLY A 329 9.91 -1.11 -21.88
CA GLY A 329 10.72 -2.24 -21.40
C GLY A 329 10.72 -2.44 -19.89
N ASP A 330 11.55 -3.38 -19.43
CA ASP A 330 11.61 -3.84 -18.04
C ASP A 330 13.07 -3.83 -17.57
N PRO A 331 13.42 -3.10 -16.47
CA PRO A 331 14.79 -3.08 -15.96
C PRO A 331 15.27 -4.46 -15.47
N TYR A 332 14.38 -5.36 -15.06
CA TYR A 332 14.76 -6.68 -14.55
C TYR A 332 15.24 -7.61 -15.67
N GLY A 333 14.82 -7.35 -16.91
CA GLY A 333 15.33 -8.03 -18.12
C GLY A 333 16.81 -7.76 -18.41
N LEU A 334 17.46 -6.83 -17.70
CA LEU A 334 18.89 -6.57 -17.82
C LEU A 334 19.76 -7.52 -16.99
N THR A 335 19.19 -8.20 -15.99
CA THR A 335 19.93 -9.02 -15.02
C THR A 335 20.21 -10.44 -15.53
N HIS A 336 21.26 -11.11 -15.04
CA HIS A 336 21.46 -12.55 -15.27
C HIS A 336 20.86 -13.40 -14.14
N ASP A 337 20.63 -14.66 -14.44
CA ASP A 337 20.21 -15.74 -13.55
C ASP A 337 21.38 -16.54 -12.95
N GLN A 338 22.64 -16.13 -13.16
CA GLN A 338 23.76 -16.79 -12.49
C GLN A 338 23.70 -16.58 -10.97
N PHE A 339 23.86 -17.67 -10.23
CA PHE A 339 23.84 -17.70 -8.79
C PHE A 339 25.17 -18.24 -8.24
N SER A 340 25.47 -17.89 -7.00
CA SER A 340 26.62 -18.46 -6.30
C SER A 340 26.35 -19.93 -5.92
N PRO A 341 27.20 -20.89 -6.32
CA PRO A 341 26.99 -22.31 -6.03
C PRO A 341 27.13 -22.65 -4.54
N THR A 342 27.63 -21.73 -3.71
CA THR A 342 27.78 -21.92 -2.26
C THR A 342 26.64 -21.34 -1.43
N THR A 343 25.87 -20.41 -1.99
CA THR A 343 24.80 -19.70 -1.25
C THR A 343 23.45 -19.72 -1.97
N GLU A 344 23.39 -20.25 -3.19
CA GLU A 344 22.17 -20.35 -4.01
C GLU A 344 21.43 -19.01 -4.16
N ASN A 345 22.20 -17.91 -4.26
CA ASN A 345 21.66 -16.55 -4.36
C ASN A 345 22.15 -15.85 -5.63
N TYR A 346 21.33 -14.95 -6.17
CA TYR A 346 21.55 -14.23 -7.42
C TYR A 346 22.37 -12.95 -7.21
N ALA A 347 23.17 -12.58 -8.21
CA ALA A 347 24.03 -11.40 -8.14
C ALA A 347 23.43 -10.20 -8.88
N HIS A 348 22.39 -9.58 -8.30
CA HIS A 348 21.66 -8.47 -8.94
C HIS A 348 22.47 -7.18 -9.17
N TYR A 349 23.65 -7.04 -8.53
CA TYR A 349 24.57 -5.91 -8.73
C TYR A 349 25.78 -6.25 -9.60
N ASP A 350 25.82 -7.46 -10.13
CA ASP A 350 26.88 -7.95 -11.00
C ASP A 350 26.40 -7.90 -12.46
N VAL A 351 26.08 -6.70 -12.93
CA VAL A 351 25.43 -6.50 -14.22
C VAL A 351 26.09 -5.37 -14.98
N LEU A 352 26.51 -5.66 -16.21
CA LEU A 352 27.03 -4.70 -17.17
C LEU A 352 25.94 -4.24 -18.13
N VAL A 353 25.92 -2.93 -18.37
CA VAL A 353 25.01 -2.25 -19.28
C VAL A 353 25.74 -1.15 -20.06
N GLU A 354 25.10 -0.67 -21.11
CA GLU A 354 25.40 0.61 -21.72
C GLU A 354 24.15 1.50 -21.68
N MET A 355 24.36 2.81 -21.77
CA MET A 355 23.34 3.83 -21.82
C MET A 355 23.52 4.70 -23.07
N ALA A 356 22.42 4.97 -23.77
CA ALA A 356 22.39 5.91 -24.89
C ALA A 356 21.13 6.77 -24.84
N GLN A 357 21.18 7.96 -25.45
CA GLN A 357 19.99 8.78 -25.66
C GLN A 357 18.98 8.03 -26.55
N SER A 358 17.69 8.09 -26.19
CA SER A 358 16.64 7.32 -26.88
C SER A 358 16.07 8.01 -28.11
#